data_AF-A0A667YSJ0-F1
#
_entry.id   AF-A0A667YSJ0-F1
#
_cell.length_a   1.000
_cell.length_b   1.000
_cell.length_c   1.000
_cell.angle_alpha   90.00
_cell.angle_beta   90.00
_cell.angle_gamma   90.00
#
_symmetry.space_group_name_H-M   'P 1'
#
loop_
_entity.id
_entity.type
_entity.pdbx_description
1 polymer ?
#
loop_
_entity_poly.entity_id
_entity_poly.type
_entity_poly.pdbx_seq_one_letter_code
_entity_poly.pdbx_strand_id
1 'polypeptide(L)'
;MSLLSPHWSDGLAVFRHFLRSEFSEENLDFWLAVEKYKKTRPLSKMAARADKIYNEFISTSAARQVNVDSLVRDLTNQSLRGGAGPASFQLAQDQIFSLMETDSYPRFLRSRLYSQLANHNAARTQTANQSEPGPAEPANQEIAAAEVDQS
;
A
#
# COMPACT_ATOMS: atom_id res chain seq x y z
N MET A 1 3.41 -12.12 4.70
CA MET A 1 3.64 -10.71 5.06
C MET A 1 2.34 -10.10 5.57
N SER A 2 2.27 -9.71 6.85
CA SER A 2 1.05 -9.10 7.39
C SER A 2 1.12 -7.58 7.19
N LEU A 3 0.39 -7.10 6.18
CA LEU A 3 0.52 -5.77 5.57
C LEU A 3 -0.63 -4.82 5.94
N LEU A 4 -1.08 -4.83 7.19
CA LEU A 4 -2.18 -3.97 7.64
C LEU A 4 -1.82 -3.29 8.97
N SER A 5 -1.05 -2.20 8.89
CA SER A 5 -0.90 -1.24 9.98
C SER A 5 -0.83 0.20 9.40
N PRO A 6 -1.33 1.25 10.10
CA PRO A 6 -1.57 2.59 9.54
C PRO A 6 -0.32 3.37 9.09
N HIS A 7 0.87 2.79 9.23
CA HIS A 7 2.17 3.38 8.87
C HIS A 7 2.62 3.07 7.43
N TRP A 8 1.76 2.41 6.64
CA TRP A 8 2.07 1.85 5.31
C TRP A 8 2.21 2.89 4.19
N SER A 9 1.52 4.04 4.26
CA SER A 9 1.66 5.12 3.25
C SER A 9 3.10 5.63 3.17
N ASP A 10 3.73 5.80 4.33
CA ASP A 10 5.06 6.39 4.44
C ASP A 10 6.11 5.36 4.02
N GLY A 11 5.93 4.09 4.42
CA GLY A 11 6.79 2.98 3.97
C GLY A 11 6.77 2.78 2.46
N LEU A 12 5.58 2.76 1.83
CA LEU A 12 5.46 2.67 0.37
C LEU A 12 6.08 3.87 -0.34
N ALA A 13 5.86 5.08 0.15
CA ALA A 13 6.41 6.29 -0.45
C ALA A 13 7.95 6.29 -0.42
N VAL A 14 8.54 5.92 0.72
CA VAL A 14 9.99 5.82 0.87
C VAL A 14 10.56 4.67 0.04
N PHE A 15 9.89 3.52 -0.02
CA PHE A 15 10.32 2.41 -0.88
C PHE A 15 10.25 2.79 -2.37
N ARG A 16 9.18 3.46 -2.81
CA ARG A 16 9.08 3.99 -4.18
C ARG A 16 10.19 4.98 -4.50
N HIS A 17 10.57 5.83 -3.54
CA HIS A 17 11.69 6.75 -3.69
C HIS A 17 13.03 6.00 -3.82
N PHE A 18 13.24 4.97 -3.01
CA PHE A 18 14.41 4.09 -3.11
C PHE A 18 14.49 3.42 -4.50
N LEU A 19 13.40 2.82 -4.99
CA LEU A 19 13.36 2.20 -6.32
C LEU A 19 13.67 3.21 -7.43
N ARG A 20 13.17 4.44 -7.33
CA ARG A 20 13.48 5.50 -8.31
C ARG A 20 14.97 5.86 -8.33
N SER A 21 15.64 5.83 -7.18
CA SER A 21 17.09 6.06 -7.12
C SER A 21 17.90 4.96 -7.82
N GLU A 22 17.26 3.82 -8.07
CA GLU A 22 17.84 2.64 -8.73
C GLU A 22 17.19 2.36 -10.08
N PHE A 23 16.39 3.30 -10.60
CA PHE A 23 15.71 3.20 -11.89
C PHE A 23 14.84 1.94 -12.04
N SER A 24 14.15 1.54 -10.97
CA SER A 24 13.33 0.32 -10.90
C SER A 24 11.92 0.55 -10.33
N GLU A 25 11.44 1.80 -10.30
CA GLU A 25 10.14 2.15 -9.70
C GLU A 25 8.94 1.63 -10.49
N GLU A 26 9.10 1.26 -11.76
CA GLU A 26 8.07 0.65 -12.59
C GLU A 26 7.55 -0.66 -11.99
N ASN A 27 8.38 -1.40 -11.26
CA ASN A 27 8.00 -2.66 -10.62
C ASN A 27 6.91 -2.45 -9.57
N LEU A 28 7.10 -1.47 -8.68
CA LEU A 28 6.12 -1.14 -7.65
C LEU A 28 4.87 -0.49 -8.24
N ASP A 29 5.05 0.39 -9.23
CA ASP A 29 3.93 1.05 -9.89
C ASP A 29 3.02 0.07 -10.63
N PHE A 30 3.60 -0.88 -11.36
CA PHE A 30 2.87 -1.97 -11.98
C PHE A 30 2.12 -2.80 -10.93
N TRP A 31 2.81 -3.23 -9.86
CA TRP A 31 2.19 -4.04 -8.81
C TRP A 31 0.98 -3.33 -8.19
N LEU A 32 1.11 -2.04 -7.86
CA LEU A 32 0.01 -1.21 -7.33
C LEU A 32 -1.11 -0.99 -8.35
N ALA A 33 -0.78 -0.82 -9.63
CA ALA A 33 -1.76 -0.69 -10.70
C ALA A 33 -2.60 -1.96 -10.83
N VAL A 34 -1.98 -3.15 -10.72
CA VAL A 34 -2.67 -4.44 -10.74
C VAL A 34 -3.56 -4.62 -9.51
N GLU A 35 -3.11 -4.24 -8.30
CA GLU A 35 -3.94 -4.26 -7.10
C GLU A 35 -5.19 -3.37 -7.22
N LYS A 36 -5.03 -2.19 -7.83
CA LYS A 36 -6.17 -1.30 -8.13
C LYS A 36 -7.07 -1.88 -9.23
N TYR A 37 -6.49 -2.55 -10.22
CA TYR A 37 -7.21 -3.18 -11.32
C TYR A 37 -8.12 -4.31 -10.82
N LYS A 38 -7.65 -5.18 -9.92
CA LYS A 38 -8.44 -6.28 -9.31
C LYS A 38 -9.73 -5.78 -8.64
N LYS A 39 -9.67 -4.58 -8.06
CA LYS A 39 -10.78 -3.89 -7.37
C LYS A 39 -11.69 -3.11 -8.31
N THR A 40 -11.46 -3.15 -9.62
CA THR A 40 -12.24 -2.38 -10.61
C THR A 40 -13.69 -2.83 -10.63
N ARG A 41 -14.59 -1.87 -10.41
CA ARG A 41 -16.03 -2.02 -10.61
C ARG A 41 -16.57 -0.76 -11.30
N PRO A 42 -17.60 -0.87 -12.17
CA PRO A 42 -18.17 -2.11 -12.72
C PRO A 42 -17.17 -2.87 -13.62
N LEU A 43 -17.44 -4.16 -13.88
CA LEU A 43 -16.58 -5.01 -14.72
C LEU A 43 -16.39 -4.48 -16.15
N SER A 44 -17.36 -3.71 -16.67
CA SER A 44 -17.25 -3.05 -17.97
C SER A 44 -16.07 -2.07 -18.10
N LYS A 45 -15.54 -1.57 -16.98
CA LYS A 45 -14.34 -0.71 -16.97
C LYS A 45 -13.03 -1.49 -16.95
N MET A 46 -13.05 -2.82 -16.79
CA MET A 46 -11.84 -3.61 -16.65
C MET A 46 -11.02 -3.65 -17.92
N ALA A 47 -11.63 -3.90 -19.09
CA ALA A 47 -10.93 -3.93 -20.37
C ALA A 47 -10.12 -2.63 -20.60
N ALA A 48 -10.77 -1.47 -20.48
CA ALA A 48 -10.10 -0.18 -20.66
C ALA A 48 -8.97 0.09 -19.64
N ARG A 49 -9.02 -0.49 -18.44
CA ARG A 49 -7.92 -0.41 -17.47
C ARG A 49 -6.81 -1.41 -17.76
N ALA A 50 -7.17 -2.60 -18.21
CA ALA A 50 -6.21 -3.60 -18.63
C ALA A 50 -5.38 -3.09 -19.80
N ASP A 51 -5.99 -2.44 -20.80
CA ASP A 51 -5.27 -1.82 -21.92
C ASP A 51 -4.26 -0.77 -21.46
N LYS A 52 -4.63 0.05 -20.47
CA LYS A 52 -3.71 1.05 -19.90
C LYS A 52 -2.50 0.40 -19.23
N ILE A 53 -2.76 -0.58 -18.36
CA ILE A 53 -1.68 -1.31 -17.65
C ILE A 53 -0.80 -2.06 -18.65
N TYR A 54 -1.40 -2.67 -19.65
CA TYR A 54 -0.68 -3.40 -20.69
C TYR A 54 0.29 -2.48 -21.46
N ASN A 55 -0.21 -1.34 -21.95
CA ASN A 55 0.59 -0.42 -22.74
C ASN A 55 1.67 0.30 -21.91
N GLU A 56 1.42 0.52 -20.62
CA GLU A 56 2.40 1.18 -19.74
C GLU A 56 3.50 0.22 -19.26
N PHE A 57 3.18 -1.05 -18.99
CA PHE A 57 4.09 -1.96 -18.26
C PHE A 57 4.41 -3.29 -18.95
N ILE A 58 3.54 -3.85 -19.80
CA ILE A 58 3.70 -5.23 -20.31
C ILE A 58 4.16 -5.27 -21.77
N SER A 59 3.65 -4.35 -22.60
CA SER A 59 3.97 -4.29 -24.03
C SER A 59 5.49 -4.29 -24.27
N THR A 60 5.93 -4.94 -25.35
CA THR A 60 7.36 -4.91 -25.77
C THR A 60 7.85 -3.52 -26.17
N SER A 61 6.94 -2.59 -26.40
CA SER A 61 7.22 -1.19 -26.70
C SER A 61 6.93 -0.25 -25.52
N ALA A 62 6.59 -0.77 -24.35
CA ALA A 62 6.27 0.04 -23.19
C ALA A 62 7.52 0.77 -22.66
N ALA A 63 7.43 2.09 -22.48
CA ALA A 63 8.52 2.90 -21.95
C ALA A 63 8.87 2.54 -20.49
N ARG A 64 7.91 1.97 -19.74
CA ARG A 64 8.07 1.51 -18.36
C ARG A 64 7.86 0.01 -18.26
N GLN A 65 8.37 -0.73 -19.24
CA GLN A 65 8.25 -2.18 -19.29
C GLN A 65 8.83 -2.82 -18.03
N VAL A 66 8.05 -3.67 -17.36
CA VAL A 66 8.52 -4.47 -16.23
C VAL A 66 9.29 -5.71 -16.70
N ASN A 67 10.25 -6.15 -15.90
CA ASN A 67 11.07 -7.33 -16.21
C ASN A 67 10.33 -8.63 -15.86
N VAL A 68 9.57 -9.16 -16.81
CA VAL A 68 8.89 -10.47 -16.72
C VAL A 68 9.37 -11.41 -17.82
N ASP A 69 9.34 -12.71 -17.55
CA ASP A 69 9.74 -13.72 -18.52
C ASP A 69 8.82 -13.69 -19.76
N SER A 70 9.38 -14.07 -20.91
CA SER A 70 8.62 -14.13 -22.17
C SER A 70 7.36 -14.99 -22.04
N LEU A 71 7.46 -16.16 -21.40
CA LEU A 71 6.33 -17.04 -21.15
C LEU A 71 5.23 -16.35 -20.32
N VAL A 72 5.60 -15.64 -19.25
CA VAL A 72 4.63 -14.94 -18.39
C VAL A 72 3.93 -13.81 -19.14
N ARG A 73 4.67 -13.07 -19.97
CA ARG A 73 4.11 -12.06 -20.86
C ARG A 73 3.15 -12.67 -21.89
N ASP A 74 3.47 -13.81 -22.47
CA ASP A 74 2.60 -14.50 -23.43
C ASP A 74 1.31 -15.02 -22.78
N LEU A 75 1.40 -15.57 -21.57
CA LEU A 75 0.22 -15.97 -20.79
C LEU A 75 -0.66 -14.77 -20.41
N THR A 76 -0.02 -13.63 -20.06
CA THR A 76 -0.75 -12.37 -19.82
C THR A 76 -1.47 -11.91 -21.09
N ASN A 77 -0.80 -11.93 -22.25
CA ASN A 77 -1.39 -11.60 -23.54
C ASN A 77 -2.61 -12.49 -23.86
N GLN A 78 -2.50 -13.80 -23.64
CA GLN A 78 -3.59 -14.75 -23.87
C GLN A 78 -4.78 -14.49 -22.94
N SER A 79 -4.52 -14.24 -21.65
CA SER A 79 -5.57 -13.91 -20.69
C SER A 79 -6.35 -12.65 -21.08
N LEU A 80 -5.65 -11.61 -21.54
CA LEU A 80 -6.29 -10.36 -21.98
C LEU A 80 -7.14 -10.55 -23.24
N ARG A 81 -6.68 -11.36 -24.20
CA ARG A 81 -7.44 -11.70 -25.42
C ARG A 81 -8.70 -12.52 -25.12
N GLY A 82 -8.65 -13.40 -24.11
CA GLY A 82 -9.79 -14.22 -23.68
C GLY A 82 -10.87 -13.46 -22.89
N GLY A 83 -10.63 -12.19 -22.57
CA GLY A 83 -11.52 -11.34 -21.77
C GLY A 83 -10.84 -10.93 -20.46
N ALA A 84 -10.54 -9.63 -20.35
CA ALA A 84 -9.87 -9.06 -19.18
C ALA A 84 -10.66 -9.32 -17.88
N GLY A 85 -10.09 -10.15 -17.00
CA GLY A 85 -10.63 -10.52 -15.70
C GLY A 85 -9.70 -10.13 -14.55
N PRO A 86 -10.13 -10.26 -13.29
CA PRO A 86 -9.33 -9.83 -12.13
C PRO A 86 -7.96 -10.51 -12.04
N ALA A 87 -7.83 -11.74 -12.53
CA ALA A 87 -6.59 -12.51 -12.51
C ALA A 87 -5.70 -12.32 -13.74
N SER A 88 -6.06 -11.44 -14.69
CA SER A 88 -5.36 -11.35 -15.99
C SER A 88 -3.87 -10.98 -15.90
N PHE A 89 -3.45 -10.34 -14.81
CA PHE A 89 -2.06 -9.96 -14.57
C PHE A 89 -1.42 -10.75 -13.42
N GLN A 90 -2.08 -11.78 -12.88
CA GLN A 90 -1.66 -12.42 -11.62
C GLN A 90 -0.23 -12.98 -11.71
N LEU A 91 0.09 -13.74 -12.76
CA LEU A 91 1.44 -14.31 -12.95
C LEU A 91 2.52 -13.22 -13.08
N ALA A 92 2.25 -12.19 -13.88
CA ALA A 92 3.18 -11.07 -14.04
C ALA A 92 3.38 -10.31 -12.72
N GLN A 93 2.30 -10.09 -11.96
CA GLN A 93 2.36 -9.43 -10.68
C GLN A 93 3.15 -10.23 -9.65
N ASP A 94 2.98 -11.55 -9.61
CA ASP A 94 3.71 -12.44 -8.70
C ASP A 94 5.21 -12.42 -9.02
N GLN A 95 5.57 -12.48 -10.30
CA GLN A 95 6.96 -12.39 -10.73
C GLN A 95 7.61 -11.06 -10.34
N ILE A 96 6.92 -9.94 -10.54
CA ILE A 96 7.43 -8.61 -10.17
C ILE A 96 7.50 -8.43 -8.66
N PHE A 97 6.57 -9.01 -7.90
CA PHE A 97 6.67 -9.05 -6.45
C PHE A 97 7.92 -9.80 -6.00
N SER A 98 8.14 -11.02 -6.51
CA SER A 98 9.32 -11.82 -6.17
C SER A 98 10.63 -11.14 -6.59
N LEU A 99 10.65 -10.46 -7.74
CA LEU A 99 11.80 -9.66 -8.17
C LEU A 99 12.13 -8.57 -7.13
N MET A 100 11.15 -7.76 -6.73
CA MET A 100 11.37 -6.74 -5.71
C MET A 100 11.76 -7.35 -4.36
N GLU A 101 11.11 -8.44 -3.95
CA GLU A 101 11.35 -9.12 -2.67
C GLU A 101 12.77 -9.68 -2.57
N THR A 102 13.32 -10.21 -3.66
CA THR A 102 14.64 -10.85 -3.68
C THR A 102 15.79 -9.91 -4.00
N ASP A 103 15.54 -8.80 -4.71
CA ASP A 103 16.59 -7.87 -5.14
C ASP A 103 16.53 -6.51 -4.41
N SER A 104 15.50 -5.72 -4.71
CA SER A 104 15.46 -4.31 -4.28
C SER A 104 15.09 -4.16 -2.80
N TYR A 105 14.22 -5.03 -2.27
CA TYR A 105 13.74 -4.95 -0.90
C TYR A 105 14.82 -5.22 0.16
N PRO A 106 15.71 -6.23 0.03
CA PRO A 106 16.82 -6.42 0.97
C PRO A 106 17.84 -5.29 0.94
N ARG A 107 17.98 -4.58 -0.19
CA ARG A 107 18.82 -3.39 -0.32
C ARG A 107 18.15 -2.17 0.32
N PHE A 108 16.84 -2.02 0.13
CA PHE A 108 16.04 -0.99 0.80
C PHE A 108 16.16 -1.07 2.33
N LEU A 109 16.01 -2.26 2.92
CA LEU A 109 16.11 -2.45 4.38
C LEU A 109 17.49 -2.09 4.95
N ARG A 110 18.55 -2.18 4.15
CA ARG A 110 19.92 -1.78 4.51
C ARG A 110 20.24 -0.32 4.18
N SER A 111 19.34 0.37 3.47
CA SER A 111 19.55 1.75 3.03
C SER A 111 19.35 2.73 4.19
N ARG A 112 20.01 3.90 4.09
CA ARG A 112 19.81 5.00 5.05
C ARG A 112 18.37 5.51 5.06
N LEU A 113 17.64 5.38 3.95
CA LEU A 113 16.24 5.80 3.83
C LEU A 113 15.34 5.03 4.81
N TYR A 114 15.53 3.71 4.90
CA TYR A 114 14.77 2.89 5.84
C TYR A 114 15.14 3.22 7.30
N SER A 115 16.43 3.39 7.61
CA SER A 115 16.86 3.76 8.96
C SER A 115 16.28 5.12 9.41
N GLN A 116 16.21 6.10 8.52
CA GLN A 116 15.60 7.40 8.81
C GLN A 116 14.09 7.29 9.05
N LEU A 117 13.38 6.48 8.25
CA LEU A 117 11.96 6.22 8.44
C LEU A 117 11.68 5.55 9.81
N ALA A 118 12.47 4.54 10.17
CA ALA A 118 12.34 3.85 11.46
C ALA A 118 12.55 4.80 12.64
N ASN A 119 13.55 5.67 12.56
CA ASN A 119 13.85 6.66 13.59
C ASN A 119 12.75 7.75 13.69
N HIS A 120 12.22 8.21 12.56
CA HIS A 120 11.11 9.17 12.53
C HIS A 120 9.85 8.58 13.18
N ASN A 121 9.53 7.32 12.86
CA ASN A 121 8.40 6.62 13.44
C ASN A 121 8.57 6.41 14.95
N ALA A 122 9.78 6.05 15.41
CA ALA A 122 10.08 5.93 16.84
C ALA A 122 9.90 7.26 17.61
N ALA A 123 10.31 8.39 17.02
CA ALA A 123 10.13 9.71 17.62
C ALA A 123 8.66 10.12 17.70
N ARG A 124 7.83 9.83 16.68
CA ARG A 124 6.38 10.11 16.70
C ARG A 124 5.65 9.34 17.80
N THR A 125 6.04 8.10 18.05
CA THR A 125 5.45 7.27 19.13
C THR A 125 5.76 7.82 20.53
N GLN A 126 6.89 8.52 20.71
CA GLN A 126 7.24 9.16 21.98
C GLN A 126 6.46 10.47 22.20
N THR A 127 6.22 11.26 21.16
CA THR A 127 5.43 12.51 21.25
C THR A 127 3.94 12.28 21.49
N ALA A 128 3.38 11.12 21.11
CA ALA A 128 1.97 10.79 21.34
C ALA A 128 1.65 10.39 22.79
N ASN A 129 2.66 10.09 23.62
CA ASN A 129 2.51 9.69 25.02
C ASN A 129 2.59 10.86 26.02
N GLN A 130 2.61 12.13 25.56
CA GLN A 130 2.70 13.32 26.44
C GLN A 130 1.54 14.31 26.28
N SER A 131 0.41 13.90 25.70
CA SER A 131 -0.76 14.76 25.56
C SER A 131 -2.06 14.04 25.94
N GLU A 132 -2.23 13.74 27.23
CA GLU A 132 -3.57 13.71 27.86
C GLU A 132 -3.67 14.89 28.85
N PRO A 133 -4.76 15.69 28.84
CA PRO A 133 -5.05 16.59 29.93
C PRO A 133 -5.51 15.76 31.13
N GLY A 134 -4.86 15.95 32.28
CA GLY A 134 -5.20 15.26 33.53
C GLY A 134 -6.68 15.43 33.93
N PRO A 135 -7.27 14.47 34.66
CA PRO A 135 -8.69 14.45 34.94
C PRO A 135 -9.09 15.66 35.80
N ALA A 136 -10.15 16.35 35.36
CA ALA A 136 -10.80 17.40 36.12
C ALA A 136 -11.38 16.83 37.44
N GLU A 137 -11.05 17.49 38.53
CA GLU A 137 -11.51 17.23 39.90
C GLU A 137 -13.05 17.46 40.00
N PRO A 138 -13.86 16.53 40.52
CA PRO A 138 -15.30 16.75 40.65
C PRO A 138 -15.62 17.59 41.90
N ALA A 139 -16.46 18.60 41.70
CA ALA A 139 -16.97 19.50 42.74
C ALA A 139 -17.88 18.78 43.75
N ASN A 140 -17.72 19.12 45.03
CA ASN A 140 -18.59 18.72 46.15
C ASN A 140 -20.07 19.02 45.85
N GLN A 141 -20.93 18.01 46.04
CA GLN A 141 -22.38 18.18 46.20
C GLN A 141 -22.73 17.89 47.66
N GLU A 142 -23.03 18.95 48.42
CA GLU A 142 -23.73 18.86 49.70
C GLU A 142 -25.24 19.02 49.45
N ILE A 143 -26.00 18.12 50.06
CA ILE A 143 -27.37 17.74 49.70
C ILE A 143 -28.36 18.72 50.34
N ALA A 144 -29.29 19.26 49.55
CA ALA A 144 -30.44 20.01 50.04
C ALA A 144 -31.44 19.07 50.74
N ALA A 145 -31.79 19.38 51.98
CA ALA A 145 -32.94 18.81 52.68
C ALA A 145 -34.21 19.59 52.29
N ALA A 146 -35.24 18.87 51.85
CA ALA A 146 -36.63 19.34 51.86
C ALA A 146 -37.57 18.13 52.01
N GLU A 147 -38.44 18.24 53.01
CA GLU A 147 -39.51 17.33 53.43
C GLU A 147 -40.48 16.95 52.29
N VAL A 148 -41.02 15.72 52.34
CA VAL A 148 -42.46 15.48 52.10
C VAL A 148 -42.98 14.41 53.06
N ASP A 149 -43.97 14.84 53.80
CA ASP A 149 -44.92 14.19 54.71
C ASP A 149 -45.78 13.09 54.06
N GLN A 150 -46.07 12.02 54.82
CA GLN A 150 -47.29 11.21 54.72
C GLN A 150 -47.39 10.20 55.89
N SER A 151 -48.07 10.59 56.97
CA SER A 151 -49.18 9.87 57.65
C SER A 151 -49.44 10.41 59.05
#